data_AF-A0A6M3LAR0-F1
#
_entry.id   AF-A0A6M3LAR0-F1
#
_cell.length_a   1.000
_cell.length_b   1.000
_cell.length_c   1.000
_cell.angle_alpha   90.00
_cell.angle_beta   90.00
_cell.angle_gamma   90.00
#
_symmetry.space_group_name_H-M   'P 1'
#
loop_
_entity.id
_entity.type
_entity.pdbx_description
1 polymer ?
#
loop_
_entity_poly.entity_id
_entity_poly.type
_entity_poly.pdbx_seq_one_letter_code
_entity_poly.pdbx_strand_id
1 'polypeptide(L)' 'MERKDILEAIKEIKKAAKKEDDEVAHGLEDKLMQSFIEYVANRKDSLGQKAKLVLSTERIKFERYSS' A
#
# COMPACT_ATOMS: atom_id res chain seq x y z
N MET A 1 7.78 0.09 -9.14
CA MET A 1 8.13 0.31 -7.74
C MET A 1 9.35 -0.50 -7.42
N GLU A 2 10.43 0.19 -7.11
CA GLU A 2 11.68 -0.42 -6.69
C GLU A 2 11.68 -0.66 -5.19
N ARG A 3 12.60 -1.51 -4.72
CA ARG A 3 12.78 -1.77 -3.29
C ARG A 3 13.05 -0.48 -2.50
N LYS A 4 13.78 0.48 -3.09
CA LYS A 4 14.10 1.75 -2.46
C LYS A 4 12.84 2.56 -2.13
N ASP A 5 11.89 2.65 -3.06
CA ASP A 5 10.62 3.37 -2.87
C ASP A 5 9.84 2.81 -1.66
N ILE A 6 9.80 1.49 -1.54
CA ILE A 6 9.12 0.79 -0.42
C ILE A 6 9.80 1.12 0.90
N LEU A 7 11.14 1.09 0.93
CA LEU A 7 11.91 1.38 2.15
C LEU A 7 11.76 2.84 2.59
N GLU A 8 11.70 3.79 1.66
CA GLU A 8 11.45 5.20 1.96
C GLU A 8 10.03 5.41 2.51
N ALA A 9 9.01 4.80 1.91
CA ALA A 9 7.64 4.85 2.42
C ALA A 9 7.54 4.29 3.86
N ILE A 10 8.15 3.12 4.12
CA ILE A 10 8.19 2.52 5.46
C ILE A 10 8.87 3.45 6.48
N LYS A 11 9.93 4.17 6.08
CA LYS A 11 10.63 5.11 6.95
C LYS A 11 9.72 6.27 7.36
N GLU A 12 8.96 6.84 6.44
CA GLU A 12 8.03 7.94 6.74
C GLU A 12 6.83 7.46 7.57
N ILE A 13 6.28 6.27 7.30
CA ILE A 13 5.24 5.64 8.15
C ILE A 13 5.74 5.52 9.60
N LYS A 14 6.93 4.95 9.80
CA LYS A 14 7.54 4.81 11.14
C LYS A 14 7.79 6.15 11.82
N LYS A 15 8.07 7.19 11.05
CA LYS A 15 8.28 8.55 11.58
C LYS A 15 6.97 9.19 12.02
N ALA A 16 5.87 8.97 11.29
CA ALA A 16 4.53 9.42 11.68
C ALA A 16 4.05 8.68 12.95
N ALA A 17 4.17 7.35 12.99
CA ALA A 17 3.81 6.55 14.16
C ALA A 17 4.59 6.96 15.44
N LYS A 18 5.88 7.27 15.31
CA LYS A 18 6.69 7.77 16.45
C LYS A 18 6.26 9.13 16.98
N LYS A 19 5.49 9.89 16.21
CA LYS A 19 4.94 11.19 16.62
C LYS A 19 3.53 11.06 17.18
N GLU A 20 3.03 9.84 17.37
CA GLU A 20 1.64 9.56 17.79
C GLU A 20 0.61 10.15 16.82
N ASP A 21 1.00 10.29 15.55
CA ASP A 21 0.14 10.75 14.46
C ASP A 21 -0.38 9.54 13.68
N ASP A 22 -1.27 8.79 14.35
CA ASP A 22 -1.77 7.50 13.86
C ASP A 22 -2.57 7.66 12.57
N GLU A 23 -3.35 8.73 12.44
CA GLU A 23 -4.11 9.04 11.21
C GLU A 23 -3.19 9.23 10.01
N VAL A 24 -2.08 9.97 10.18
CA VAL A 24 -1.09 10.14 9.11
C VAL A 24 -0.34 8.85 8.83
N ALA A 25 0.04 8.09 9.86
CA ALA A 25 0.70 6.80 9.68
C ALA A 25 -0.18 5.84 8.87
N HIS A 26 -1.47 5.74 9.21
CA HIS A 26 -2.45 4.94 8.50
C HIS A 26 -2.70 5.41 7.07
N GLY A 27 -2.81 6.71 6.84
CA GLY A 27 -2.94 7.25 5.48
C GLY A 27 -1.74 6.90 4.59
N LEU A 28 -0.53 6.87 5.17
CA LEU A 28 0.69 6.46 4.46
C LEU A 28 0.74 4.95 4.20
N GLU A 29 0.27 4.11 5.13
CA GLU A 29 0.12 2.66 4.94
C GLU A 29 -0.82 2.33 3.79
N ASP A 30 -2.02 2.93 3.78
CA ASP A 30 -3.01 2.74 2.73
C ASP A 30 -2.45 3.18 1.37
N LYS A 31 -1.74 4.32 1.33
CA LYS A 31 -1.10 4.82 0.12
C LYS A 31 -0.03 3.86 -0.39
N LEU A 32 0.83 3.33 0.48
CA LEU A 32 1.86 2.36 0.11
C LEU A 32 1.24 1.09 -0.46
N MET A 33 0.19 0.57 0.19
CA MET A 33 -0.55 -0.60 -0.28
C MET A 33 -1.16 -0.37 -1.66
N GLN A 34 -1.89 0.73 -1.84
CA GLN A 34 -2.54 1.07 -3.11
C GLN A 34 -1.52 1.18 -4.25
N SER A 35 -0.42 1.93 -4.03
CA SER A 35 0.65 2.07 -5.02
C SER A 35 1.33 0.74 -5.36
N PHE A 36 1.46 -0.16 -4.39
CA PHE A 36 2.01 -1.49 -4.64
C PHE A 36 1.07 -2.35 -5.50
N ILE A 37 -0.23 -2.34 -5.22
CA ILE A 37 -1.23 -3.07 -6.02
C ILE A 37 -1.27 -2.53 -7.45
N GLU A 38 -1.26 -1.21 -7.64
CA GLU A 38 -1.17 -0.55 -8.95
C GLU A 38 0.10 -0.95 -9.71
N TYR A 39 1.24 -1.01 -9.01
CA TYR A 39 2.48 -1.49 -9.60
C TYR A 39 2.36 -2.95 -10.06
N VAL A 40 1.79 -3.83 -9.25
CA VAL A 40 1.57 -5.24 -9.59
C VAL A 40 0.59 -5.39 -10.76
N ALA A 41 -0.44 -4.53 -10.83
CA ALA A 41 -1.44 -4.55 -11.90
C ALA A 41 -0.86 -4.31 -13.29
N ASN A 42 0.33 -3.70 -13.41
CA ASN A 42 1.01 -3.52 -14.70
C ASN A 42 1.64 -4.80 -15.26
N ARG A 43 1.70 -5.89 -14.47
CA ARG A 43 2.20 -7.18 -14.95
C ARG A 43 1.21 -7.79 -15.97
N LYS A 44 1.75 -8.56 -16.91
CA LYS A 44 0.95 -9.27 -17.94
C LYS A 44 0.52 -10.69 -17.51
N ASP A 45 1.01 -11.17 -16.37
CA ASP A 45 0.73 -12.51 -15.86
C ASP A 45 -0.57 -12.56 -15.03
N SER A 46 -0.88 -13.76 -14.54
CA SER A 46 -2.09 -14.00 -13.73
C SER A 46 -2.12 -13.15 -12.45
N LEU A 47 -0.97 -12.80 -11.89
CA LEU A 47 -0.87 -11.93 -10.73
C LEU A 47 -1.28 -10.49 -11.09
N GLY A 48 -0.81 -9.95 -12.22
CA GLY A 48 -1.25 -8.65 -12.71
C GLY A 48 -2.76 -8.58 -13.00
N GLN A 49 -3.33 -9.64 -13.57
CA GLN A 49 -4.78 -9.73 -13.79
C GLN A 49 -5.58 -9.70 -12.48
N LYS A 50 -5.12 -10.43 -11.45
CA LYS A 50 -5.74 -10.41 -10.12
C LYS A 50 -5.64 -9.02 -9.48
N ALA A 51 -4.50 -8.34 -9.58
CA ALA A 51 -4.34 -6.99 -9.06
C ALA A 51 -5.25 -5.98 -9.77
N LYS A 52 -5.44 -6.08 -11.10
CA LYS A 52 -6.42 -5.27 -11.83
C LYS A 52 -7.86 -5.50 -11.33
N LEU A 53 -8.22 -6.76 -11.08
CA LEU A 53 -9.53 -7.12 -10.54
C LEU A 53 -9.74 -6.53 -9.15
N VAL A 54 -8.72 -6.57 -8.28
CA VAL A 54 -8.77 -5.92 -6.95
C VAL A 54 -9.03 -4.42 -7.11
N LEU A 55 -8.31 -3.73 -7.99
CA LEU A 55 -8.46 -2.29 -8.22
C LEU A 55 -9.82 -1.90 -8.79
N SER A 56 -10.46 -2.76 -9.60
CA SER A 56 -11.76 -2.46 -10.19
C SER A 56 -12.94 -2.56 -9.22
N THR A 57 -12.71 -3.03 -7.98
CA THR A 57 -13.81 -3.24 -7.03
C THR A 57 -14.22 -2.00 -6.26
N GLU A 58 -13.41 -0.94 -6.23
CA GLU A 58 -13.58 0.33 -5.46
C GLU A 58 -14.07 0.20 -3.99
N ARG A 59 -14.24 -1.03 -3.49
CA ARG A 59 -14.98 -1.36 -2.28
C ARG A 59 -14.25 -2.36 -1.38
N ILE A 60 -13.15 -2.95 -1.84
CA ILE A 60 -12.33 -3.80 -0.98
C ILE A 60 -11.52 -2.90 -0.05
N LYS A 61 -12.03 -2.73 1.17
CA LYS A 61 -11.20 -2.29 2.29
C LYS A 61 -10.39 -3.48 2.75
N PHE A 62 -9.07 -3.38 2.64
CA PHE A 62 -8.18 -4.36 3.27
C PHE A 62 -8.15 -4.07 4.76
N GLU A 63 -8.54 -5.05 5.58
CA GLU A 63 -8.38 -4.92 7.03
C GLU A 63 -6.90 -4.77 7.34
N ARG A 64 -6.58 -3.69 8.06
CA ARG A 64 -5.23 -3.43 8.53
C ARG A 64 -4.96 -4.41 9.68
N TYR A 65 -3.94 -5.25 9.54
CA TYR A 65 -3.45 -6.03 10.67
C TYR A 65 -2.78 -5.07 11.66
N SER A 66 -3.52 -4.58 12.65
CA SER A 66 -2.97 -3.94 13.82
C SER A 66 -2.50 -5.04 14.79
N SER A 67 -1.20 -5.03 15.09
CA SER A 67 -0.58 -5.86 16.14
C SER A 67 -0.38 -5.05 17.40
#